data_AF-A0A7W0Y2E0-F1
#
_entry.id   AF-A0A7W0Y2E0-F1
#
_cell.length_a   1.000
_cell.length_b   1.000
_cell.length_c   1.000
_cell.angle_alpha   90.00
_cell.angle_beta   90.00
_cell.angle_gamma   90.00
#
_symmetry.space_group_name_H-M   'P 1'
#
loop_
_entity.id
_entity.type
_entity.pdbx_description
1 polymer ?
#
loop_
_entity_poly.entity_id
_entity_poly.type
_entity_poly.pdbx_seq_one_letter_code
_entity_poly.pdbx_strand_id
1 'polypeptide(L)'
;TTAYADAPKSSAAAVDISAYKDKLVVYQDATGASYVVSPRQPGEVEAGTARVFFGRAKTMYAHPVMTAAASGEDGEWSVTTWTAFQIAANKAQTALMCDPNDPIEKGVPLTLLTADKAKAFLAGAKFVTSPVDNFPYALGRDGTTYYLITRFEDDKQTRRYKLFAGKKAAIKEVVLADTIADEAGVVLVTKTESVKLDPTTRTMVVKRKTADVKLDKIDASFQPHLAMVFREFGIYPSGTIPCGK
;
A
#
# COMPACT_ATOMS: atom_id res chain seq x y z
N THR A 1 28.92 0.93 23.86
CA THR A 1 27.79 0.00 23.65
C THR A 1 26.52 0.82 23.68
N THR A 2 26.09 1.29 22.52
CA THR A 2 24.88 2.12 22.40
C THR A 2 23.80 1.24 21.80
N ALA A 3 22.76 1.03 22.58
CA ALA A 3 21.63 0.18 22.23
C ALA A 3 21.01 0.65 20.91
N TYR A 4 20.78 -0.29 20.00
CA TYR A 4 19.89 -0.11 18.87
C TYR A 4 18.55 0.33 19.42
N ALA A 5 18.12 1.57 19.12
CA ALA A 5 16.73 1.92 19.27
C ALA A 5 15.93 0.93 18.42
N ASP A 6 15.06 0.16 19.05
CA ASP A 6 14.11 -0.72 18.38
C ASP A 6 13.47 0.06 17.23
N ALA A 7 13.51 -0.52 16.03
CA ALA A 7 12.71 0.00 14.92
C ALA A 7 11.29 0.21 15.45
N PRO A 8 10.63 1.36 15.20
CA PRO A 8 9.27 1.56 15.68
C PRO A 8 8.44 0.39 15.13
N LYS A 9 7.99 -0.48 16.04
CA LYS A 9 6.90 -1.40 15.76
C LYS A 9 5.79 -0.49 15.26
N SER A 10 5.44 -0.59 13.98
CA SER A 10 4.17 -0.10 13.48
C SER A 10 3.08 -0.86 14.25
N SER A 11 2.72 -0.36 15.44
CA SER A 11 1.61 -0.87 16.21
C SER A 11 0.39 -0.26 15.55
N ALA A 12 -0.25 -1.02 14.66
CA ALA A 12 -1.48 -0.60 14.01
C ALA A 12 -2.44 -0.05 15.07
N ALA A 13 -2.74 1.25 15.00
CA ALA A 13 -3.58 1.94 15.97
C ALA A 13 -5.04 1.57 15.73
N ALA A 14 -5.87 1.60 16.77
CA ALA A 14 -7.31 1.35 16.60
C ALA A 14 -7.94 2.41 15.69
N VAL A 15 -8.83 1.98 14.79
CA VAL A 15 -9.62 2.87 13.94
C VAL A 15 -11.07 2.81 14.41
N ASP A 16 -11.62 3.96 14.81
CA ASP A 16 -13.05 4.07 15.08
C ASP A 16 -13.83 4.18 13.75
N ILE A 17 -14.79 3.28 13.58
CA ILE A 17 -15.67 3.25 12.40
C ILE A 17 -17.06 3.82 12.68
N SER A 18 -17.36 4.22 13.92
CA SER A 18 -18.73 4.53 14.38
C SER A 18 -19.41 5.60 13.53
N ALA A 19 -18.66 6.60 13.07
CA ALA A 19 -19.16 7.72 12.26
C ALA A 19 -19.57 7.36 10.82
N TYR A 20 -19.19 6.18 10.33
CA TYR A 20 -19.45 5.75 8.95
C TYR A 20 -19.80 4.26 8.85
N LYS A 21 -20.10 3.62 9.97
CA LYS A 21 -20.35 2.17 10.07
C LYS A 21 -21.54 1.72 9.23
N ASP A 22 -22.55 2.58 9.16
CA ASP A 22 -23.78 2.42 8.37
C ASP A 22 -23.55 2.48 6.85
N LYS A 23 -22.44 3.07 6.41
CA LYS A 23 -22.03 3.15 5.01
C LYS A 23 -21.15 1.99 4.55
N LEU A 24 -20.75 1.11 5.48
CA LEU A 24 -19.85 0.01 5.19
C LEU A 24 -20.61 -1.22 4.68
N VAL A 25 -20.17 -1.75 3.55
CA VAL A 25 -20.55 -3.07 3.06
C VAL A 25 -19.42 -4.06 3.35
N VAL A 26 -19.79 -5.32 3.55
CA VAL A 26 -18.84 -6.40 3.84
C VAL A 26 -18.94 -7.45 2.76
N TYR A 27 -17.81 -7.71 2.10
CA TYR A 27 -17.65 -8.79 1.15
C TYR A 27 -16.77 -9.89 1.72
N GLN A 28 -16.94 -11.11 1.21
CA GLN A 28 -16.05 -12.23 1.46
C GLN A 28 -15.64 -12.92 0.16
N ASP A 29 -14.39 -13.37 0.09
CA ASP A 29 -13.95 -14.29 -0.96
C ASP A 29 -14.16 -15.76 -0.55
N ALA A 30 -13.91 -16.68 -1.49
CA ALA A 30 -14.05 -18.11 -1.27
C ALA A 30 -13.11 -18.68 -0.18
N THR A 31 -12.06 -17.93 0.22
CA THR A 31 -11.13 -18.33 1.29
C THR A 31 -11.61 -17.87 2.67
N GLY A 32 -12.68 -17.09 2.74
CA GLY A 32 -13.20 -16.47 3.96
C GLY A 32 -12.51 -15.15 4.33
N ALA A 33 -11.63 -14.62 3.47
CA ALA A 33 -11.08 -13.29 3.70
C ALA A 33 -12.18 -12.24 3.52
N SER A 34 -12.16 -11.22 4.37
CA SER A 34 -13.20 -10.21 4.43
C SER A 34 -12.68 -8.86 3.95
N TYR A 35 -13.54 -8.16 3.22
CA TYR A 35 -13.29 -6.85 2.63
C TYR A 35 -14.40 -5.92 3.06
N VAL A 36 -14.06 -4.88 3.81
CA VAL A 36 -15.01 -3.88 4.29
C VAL A 36 -14.80 -2.61 3.50
N VAL A 37 -15.82 -2.17 2.78
CA VAL A 37 -15.71 -1.06 1.82
C VAL A 37 -16.80 -0.04 2.09
N SER A 38 -16.46 1.24 2.01
CA SER A 38 -17.43 2.32 1.82
C SER A 38 -17.42 2.67 0.33
N PRO A 39 -18.25 2.02 -0.51
CA PRO A 39 -18.30 2.31 -1.94
C PRO A 39 -18.80 3.74 -2.12
N ARG A 40 -18.17 4.46 -3.05
CA ARG A 40 -18.61 5.80 -3.45
C ARG A 40 -20.04 5.70 -3.99
N GLN A 41 -20.95 6.52 -3.47
CA GLN A 41 -22.31 6.58 -3.99
C GLN A 41 -22.40 7.56 -5.17
N PRO A 42 -23.31 7.34 -6.13
CA PRO A 42 -23.58 8.32 -7.18
C PRO A 42 -23.90 9.71 -6.59
N GLY A 43 -23.20 10.75 -7.06
CA GLY A 43 -23.35 12.13 -6.57
C GLY A 43 -22.45 12.51 -5.40
N GLU A 44 -21.72 11.57 -4.78
CA GLU A 44 -20.68 11.91 -3.82
C GLU A 44 -19.47 12.50 -4.57
N VAL A 45 -19.11 13.74 -4.27
CA VAL A 45 -18.04 14.49 -4.97
C VAL A 45 -16.65 14.24 -4.38
N GLU A 46 -16.56 13.81 -3.12
CA GLU A 46 -15.29 13.68 -2.42
C GLU A 46 -14.75 12.24 -2.46
N ALA A 47 -13.65 12.02 -3.20
CA ALA A 47 -12.92 10.75 -3.17
C ALA A 47 -12.37 10.40 -1.76
N GLY A 48 -12.33 11.38 -0.84
CA GLY A 48 -11.81 11.22 0.53
C GLY A 48 -12.71 10.46 1.50
N THR A 49 -13.96 10.15 1.13
CA THR A 49 -14.89 9.40 1.99
C THR A 49 -14.76 7.90 1.85
N ALA A 50 -14.23 7.41 0.72
CA ALA A 50 -14.05 5.98 0.51
C ALA A 50 -13.11 5.39 1.57
N ARG A 51 -13.48 4.20 2.04
CA ARG A 51 -12.73 3.44 3.04
C ARG A 51 -12.63 2.01 2.55
N VAL A 52 -11.45 1.42 2.71
CA VAL A 52 -11.21 0.00 2.45
C VAL A 52 -10.49 -0.57 3.64
N PHE A 53 -11.00 -1.69 4.14
CA PHE A 53 -10.31 -2.53 5.10
C PHE A 53 -10.27 -3.96 4.61
N PHE A 54 -9.18 -4.67 4.93
CA PHE A 54 -9.01 -6.07 4.60
C PHE A 54 -8.52 -6.86 5.81
N GLY A 55 -8.97 -8.12 5.91
CA GLY A 55 -8.51 -9.04 6.94
C GLY A 55 -9.00 -10.47 6.72
N ARG A 56 -8.21 -11.46 7.16
CA ARG A 56 -8.56 -12.89 7.10
C ARG A 56 -9.20 -13.44 8.39
N ALA A 57 -9.39 -12.57 9.38
CA ALA A 57 -9.95 -12.89 10.68
C ALA A 57 -10.73 -11.68 11.21
N LYS A 58 -10.93 -11.60 12.51
CA LYS A 58 -11.57 -10.44 13.15
C LYS A 58 -10.72 -9.17 13.18
N THR A 59 -9.53 -9.14 12.60
CA THR A 59 -8.70 -7.91 12.52
C THR A 59 -8.69 -7.38 11.10
N MET A 60 -9.10 -6.13 10.94
CA MET A 60 -9.29 -5.43 9.68
C MET A 60 -8.29 -4.27 9.58
N TYR A 61 -7.40 -4.33 8.60
CA TYR A 61 -6.38 -3.31 8.35
C TYR A 61 -6.90 -2.28 7.37
N ALA A 62 -6.76 -0.99 7.70
CA ALA A 62 -7.10 0.09 6.78
C ALA A 62 -6.13 0.10 5.59
N HIS A 63 -6.67 0.29 4.38
CA HIS A 63 -5.89 0.47 3.17
C HIS A 63 -6.16 1.87 2.62
N PRO A 64 -5.12 2.72 2.52
CA PRO A 64 -5.30 4.06 1.96
C PRO A 64 -5.84 3.99 0.54
N VAL A 65 -6.95 4.68 0.32
CA VAL A 65 -7.59 4.78 -0.99
C VAL A 65 -6.80 5.76 -1.85
N MET A 66 -6.45 5.33 -3.05
CA MET A 66 -5.81 6.16 -4.07
C MET A 66 -6.87 6.85 -4.92
N THR A 67 -7.83 6.08 -5.43
CA THR A 67 -8.94 6.60 -6.23
C THR A 67 -10.22 5.83 -5.91
N ALA A 68 -11.36 6.51 -6.03
CA ALA A 68 -12.67 5.89 -5.97
C ALA A 68 -13.54 6.47 -7.08
N ALA A 69 -14.16 5.59 -7.87
CA ALA A 69 -15.04 5.94 -8.97
C ALA A 69 -16.40 5.27 -8.77
N ALA A 70 -17.45 5.95 -9.18
CA ALA A 70 -18.79 5.40 -9.34
C ALA A 70 -19.36 6.02 -10.61
N SER A 71 -19.90 5.20 -11.51
CA SER A 71 -20.67 5.74 -12.62
C SER A 71 -22.09 6.04 -12.13
N GLY A 72 -22.76 7.00 -12.75
CA GLY A 72 -24.17 7.31 -12.47
C GLY A 72 -25.14 6.26 -13.01
N GLU A 73 -24.62 5.24 -13.70
CA GLU A 73 -25.38 4.13 -14.27
C GLU A 73 -25.21 2.87 -13.41
N ASP A 74 -26.33 2.27 -13.01
CA ASP A 74 -26.48 0.87 -12.58
C ASP A 74 -25.36 0.23 -11.73
N GLY A 75 -24.99 0.88 -10.63
CA GLY A 75 -24.24 0.23 -9.54
C GLY A 75 -22.79 -0.10 -9.87
N GLU A 76 -22.21 0.46 -10.93
CA GLU A 76 -20.79 0.29 -11.22
C GLU A 76 -19.94 1.24 -10.37
N TRP A 77 -18.97 0.66 -9.67
CA TRP A 77 -18.04 1.42 -8.85
C TRP A 77 -16.71 0.71 -8.75
N SER A 78 -15.67 1.45 -8.40
CA SER A 78 -14.39 0.87 -8.03
C SER A 78 -13.66 1.71 -6.99
N VAL A 79 -12.86 1.04 -6.18
CA VAL A 79 -11.95 1.66 -5.22
C VAL A 79 -10.57 1.05 -5.38
N THR A 80 -9.59 1.86 -5.73
CA THR A 80 -8.18 1.47 -5.90
C THR A 80 -7.39 1.95 -4.70
N THR A 81 -6.51 1.11 -4.17
CA THR A 81 -5.71 1.41 -2.98
C THR A 81 -4.25 1.68 -3.31
N TRP A 82 -3.57 2.41 -2.41
CA TRP A 82 -2.12 2.59 -2.45
C TRP A 82 -1.33 1.28 -2.25
N THR A 83 -1.99 0.23 -1.75
CA THR A 83 -1.42 -1.12 -1.58
C THR A 83 -1.63 -2.02 -2.80
N ALA A 84 -1.81 -1.41 -3.98
CA ALA A 84 -1.84 -2.05 -5.28
C ALA A 84 -2.91 -3.16 -5.42
N PHE A 85 -4.14 -2.88 -5.00
CA PHE A 85 -5.30 -3.67 -5.39
C PHE A 85 -6.51 -2.77 -5.56
N GLN A 86 -7.49 -3.27 -6.30
CA GLN A 86 -8.77 -2.62 -6.54
C GLN A 86 -9.90 -3.54 -6.13
N ILE A 87 -10.99 -2.97 -5.61
CA ILE A 87 -12.27 -3.67 -5.51
C ILE A 87 -13.20 -2.96 -6.48
N ALA A 88 -13.80 -3.70 -7.40
CA ALA A 88 -14.69 -3.17 -8.42
C ALA A 88 -15.99 -3.95 -8.45
N ALA A 89 -17.06 -3.28 -8.84
CA ALA A 89 -18.35 -3.89 -9.10
C ALA A 89 -18.91 -3.41 -10.43
N ASN A 90 -19.62 -4.32 -11.10
CA ASN A 90 -20.50 -4.02 -12.22
C ASN A 90 -21.84 -4.74 -12.01
N LYS A 91 -22.73 -4.70 -13.01
CA LYS A 91 -24.06 -5.35 -12.95
C LYS A 91 -24.00 -6.86 -12.67
N ALA A 92 -22.91 -7.53 -13.04
CA ALA A 92 -22.79 -8.97 -12.97
C ALA A 92 -22.11 -9.44 -11.67
N GLN A 93 -21.13 -8.69 -11.17
CA GLN A 93 -20.29 -9.14 -10.07
C GLN A 93 -19.59 -8.02 -9.31
N THR A 94 -19.13 -8.35 -8.11
CA THR A 94 -18.10 -7.60 -7.39
C THR A 94 -16.86 -8.48 -7.29
N ALA A 95 -15.67 -7.92 -7.52
CA ALA A 95 -14.43 -8.67 -7.49
C ALA A 95 -13.26 -7.88 -6.88
N LEU A 96 -12.33 -8.61 -6.27
CA LEU A 96 -11.00 -8.12 -5.93
C LEU A 96 -10.12 -8.26 -7.16
N MET A 97 -9.50 -7.15 -7.58
CA MET A 97 -8.58 -7.08 -8.70
C MET A 97 -7.16 -6.83 -8.21
N CYS A 98 -6.28 -7.75 -8.56
CA CYS A 98 -4.85 -7.66 -8.27
C CYS A 98 -4.08 -6.97 -9.41
N ASP A 99 -4.67 -6.72 -10.55
CA ASP A 99 -4.14 -5.76 -11.52
C ASP A 99 -5.31 -4.86 -11.92
N PRO A 100 -5.25 -3.54 -11.70
CA PRO A 100 -6.34 -2.66 -12.11
C PRO A 100 -6.53 -2.59 -13.63
N ASN A 101 -5.58 -3.11 -14.42
CA ASN A 101 -5.71 -3.20 -15.88
C ASN A 101 -6.36 -4.51 -16.34
N ASP A 102 -6.50 -5.51 -15.45
CA ASP A 102 -7.21 -6.72 -15.80
C ASP A 102 -8.72 -6.45 -15.89
N PRO A 103 -9.47 -7.15 -16.75
CA PRO A 103 -10.92 -7.11 -16.72
C PRO A 103 -11.46 -7.74 -15.42
N ILE A 104 -12.59 -7.24 -14.91
CA ILE A 104 -13.19 -7.66 -13.63
C ILE A 104 -13.49 -9.17 -13.57
N GLU A 105 -13.75 -9.80 -14.72
CA GLU A 105 -13.99 -11.25 -14.87
C GLU A 105 -12.78 -12.12 -14.50
N LYS A 106 -11.58 -11.55 -14.50
CA LYS A 106 -10.36 -12.23 -14.00
C LYS A 106 -10.11 -12.00 -12.52
N GLY A 107 -10.88 -11.11 -11.89
CA GLY A 107 -10.77 -10.83 -10.48
C GLY A 107 -11.21 -12.00 -9.60
N VAL A 108 -10.83 -11.96 -8.33
CA VAL A 108 -11.34 -12.91 -7.32
C VAL A 108 -12.77 -12.51 -6.99
N PRO A 109 -13.78 -13.39 -7.23
CA PRO A 109 -15.17 -13.06 -6.96
C PRO A 109 -15.41 -12.79 -5.48
N LEU A 110 -16.17 -11.74 -5.20
CA LEU A 110 -16.53 -11.29 -3.87
C LEU A 110 -18.04 -11.45 -3.64
N THR A 111 -18.40 -12.14 -2.55
CA THR A 111 -19.79 -12.32 -2.14
C THR A 111 -20.17 -11.26 -1.13
N LEU A 112 -21.22 -10.49 -1.41
CA LEU A 112 -21.79 -9.52 -0.46
C LEU A 112 -22.46 -10.25 0.71
N LEU A 113 -22.12 -9.87 1.93
CA LEU A 113 -22.83 -10.36 3.12
C LEU A 113 -24.20 -9.70 3.24
N THR A 114 -25.20 -10.49 3.64
CA THR A 114 -26.51 -9.98 4.06
C THR A 114 -26.36 -8.94 5.18
N ALA A 115 -27.27 -7.97 5.26
CA ALA A 115 -27.23 -6.90 6.26
C ALA A 115 -27.00 -7.39 7.71
N ASP A 116 -27.69 -8.45 8.14
CA ASP A 116 -27.53 -8.99 9.50
C ASP A 116 -26.13 -9.57 9.74
N LYS A 117 -25.61 -10.35 8.79
CA LYS A 117 -24.24 -10.88 8.84
C LYS A 117 -23.20 -9.77 8.82
N ALA A 118 -23.39 -8.75 7.99
CA ALA A 118 -22.51 -7.58 7.93
C ALA A 118 -22.52 -6.83 9.27
N LYS A 119 -23.70 -6.58 9.85
CA LYS A 119 -23.84 -5.91 11.16
C LYS A 119 -23.14 -6.68 12.27
N ALA A 120 -23.33 -8.01 12.31
CA ALA A 120 -22.66 -8.87 13.28
C ALA A 120 -21.13 -8.87 13.09
N PHE A 121 -20.67 -8.92 11.83
CA PHE A 121 -19.24 -8.83 11.49
C PHE A 121 -18.63 -7.50 11.97
N LEU A 122 -19.23 -6.36 11.58
CA LEU A 122 -18.75 -5.04 11.93
C LEU A 122 -18.79 -4.75 13.45
N ALA A 123 -19.65 -5.44 14.21
CA ALA A 123 -19.68 -5.35 15.66
C ALA A 123 -18.57 -6.18 16.33
N GLY A 124 -18.16 -7.30 15.72
CA GLY A 124 -17.16 -8.21 16.28
C GLY A 124 -15.73 -8.01 15.75
N ALA A 125 -15.56 -7.21 14.70
CA ALA A 125 -14.25 -6.94 14.08
C ALA A 125 -13.50 -5.80 14.79
N LYS A 126 -12.19 -5.95 14.90
CA LYS A 126 -11.22 -4.94 15.32
C LYS A 126 -10.68 -4.24 14.08
N PHE A 127 -10.90 -2.94 13.99
CA PHE A 127 -10.37 -2.11 12.92
C PHE A 127 -9.08 -1.43 13.38
N VAL A 128 -8.04 -1.50 12.55
CA VAL A 128 -6.75 -0.90 12.83
C VAL A 128 -6.20 -0.16 11.61
N THR A 129 -5.25 0.74 11.85
CA THR A 129 -4.57 1.49 10.78
C THR A 129 -3.82 0.55 9.84
N SER A 130 -3.43 1.08 8.68
CA SER A 130 -2.62 0.32 7.74
C SER A 130 -1.32 -0.16 8.40
N PRO A 131 -0.90 -1.41 8.17
CA PRO A 131 0.43 -1.86 8.53
C PRO A 131 1.49 -1.30 7.58
N VAL A 132 1.05 -0.71 6.46
CA VAL A 132 1.89 0.04 5.53
C VAL A 132 2.01 1.47 6.06
N ASP A 133 3.06 1.70 6.84
CA ASP A 133 3.45 3.00 7.35
C ASP A 133 4.51 3.68 6.47
N ASN A 134 4.98 3.06 5.39
CA ASN A 134 5.94 3.65 4.47
C ASN A 134 5.58 3.28 3.04
N PHE A 135 5.23 4.27 2.23
CA PHE A 135 4.85 4.04 0.83
C PHE A 135 6.06 4.04 -0.09
N PRO A 136 6.02 3.27 -1.20
CA PRO A 136 7.07 3.33 -2.23
C PRO A 136 7.24 4.77 -2.72
N TYR A 137 8.45 5.31 -2.57
CA TYR A 137 8.77 6.66 -2.99
C TYR A 137 9.54 6.62 -4.30
N ALA A 138 10.64 5.88 -4.36
CA ALA A 138 11.43 5.70 -5.58
C ALA A 138 11.94 4.27 -5.69
N LEU A 139 12.00 3.75 -6.91
CA LEU A 139 12.49 2.42 -7.20
C LEU A 139 13.50 2.50 -8.34
N GLY A 140 14.66 1.90 -8.12
CA GLY A 140 15.71 1.77 -9.12
C GLY A 140 16.29 0.37 -9.13
N ARG A 141 16.99 0.02 -10.20
CA ARG A 141 17.66 -1.28 -10.34
C ARG A 141 19.06 -1.14 -10.93
N ASP A 142 20.00 -1.91 -10.40
CA ASP A 142 21.36 -2.14 -10.92
C ASP A 142 21.49 -3.64 -11.23
N GLY A 143 21.35 -4.01 -12.51
CA GLY A 143 21.31 -5.41 -12.93
C GLY A 143 20.18 -6.21 -12.27
N THR A 144 20.53 -7.08 -11.32
CA THR A 144 19.54 -7.90 -10.56
C THR A 144 19.23 -7.35 -9.17
N THR A 145 19.87 -6.25 -8.76
CA THR A 145 19.71 -5.64 -7.45
C THR A 145 18.75 -4.47 -7.55
N TYR A 146 17.65 -4.53 -6.79
CA TYR A 146 16.70 -3.45 -6.62
C TYR A 146 17.11 -2.56 -5.46
N TYR A 147 16.82 -1.27 -5.60
CA TYR A 147 16.92 -0.27 -4.54
C TYR A 147 15.55 0.42 -4.44
N LEU A 148 14.89 0.25 -3.31
CA LEU A 148 13.61 0.87 -3.00
C LEU A 148 13.81 1.89 -1.88
N ILE A 149 13.45 3.13 -2.17
CA ILE A 149 13.26 4.16 -1.14
C ILE A 149 11.78 4.16 -0.81
N THR A 150 11.43 3.97 0.46
CA THR A 150 10.09 4.23 0.97
C THR A 150 10.06 5.53 1.76
N ARG A 151 8.88 6.15 1.84
CA ARG A 151 8.66 7.40 2.56
C ARG A 151 7.42 7.28 3.44
N PHE A 152 7.58 7.69 4.69
CA PHE A 152 6.50 8.06 5.59
C PHE A 152 6.43 9.59 5.69
N GLU A 153 5.22 10.12 5.78
CA GLU A 153 4.94 11.53 6.03
C GLU A 153 3.81 11.57 7.07
N ASP A 154 4.09 12.18 8.24
CA ASP A 154 3.04 12.41 9.24
C ASP A 154 2.24 13.68 8.96
N ASP A 155 1.23 13.92 9.80
CA ASP A 155 0.40 15.12 9.86
C ASP A 155 1.21 16.41 10.07
N LYS A 156 2.43 16.31 10.62
CA LYS A 156 3.36 17.42 10.83
C LYS A 156 4.37 17.57 9.69
N GLN A 157 4.16 16.87 8.56
CA GLN A 157 5.03 16.86 7.38
C GLN A 157 6.46 16.39 7.67
N THR A 158 6.67 15.67 8.77
CA THR A 158 7.96 15.04 9.07
C THR A 158 8.14 13.86 8.13
N ARG A 159 9.17 13.92 7.29
CA ARG A 159 9.48 12.87 6.32
C ARG A 159 10.49 11.91 6.91
N ARG A 160 10.14 10.62 6.91
CA ARG A 160 11.06 9.55 7.27
C ARG A 160 11.27 8.65 6.06
N TYR A 161 12.53 8.35 5.78
CA TYR A 161 12.92 7.53 4.65
C TYR A 161 13.52 6.22 5.11
N LYS A 162 13.25 5.15 4.37
CA LYS A 162 13.98 3.88 4.48
C LYS A 162 14.56 3.50 3.14
N LEU A 163 15.68 2.80 3.17
CA LEU A 163 16.28 2.16 2.01
C LEU A 163 16.13 0.65 2.13
N PHE A 164 15.66 0.01 1.09
CA PHE A 164 15.70 -1.43 0.93
C PHE A 164 16.55 -1.76 -0.29
N ALA A 165 17.42 -2.75 -0.19
CA ALA A 165 18.23 -3.21 -1.31
C ALA A 165 18.34 -4.73 -1.36
N GLY A 166 18.47 -5.29 -2.57
CA GLY A 166 18.64 -6.73 -2.77
C GLY A 166 17.99 -7.26 -4.03
N LYS A 167 18.03 -8.58 -4.20
CA LYS A 167 17.35 -9.26 -5.33
C LYS A 167 15.83 -9.27 -5.11
N LYS A 168 15.07 -9.42 -6.19
CA LYS A 168 13.62 -9.70 -6.12
C LYS A 168 13.36 -10.86 -5.15
N ALA A 169 12.35 -10.76 -4.30
CA ALA A 169 12.01 -11.70 -3.21
C ALA A 169 13.05 -11.85 -2.08
N ALA A 170 14.16 -11.10 -2.11
CA ALA A 170 15.19 -11.13 -1.07
C ALA A 170 15.70 -9.71 -0.75
N ILE A 171 14.83 -8.70 -0.90
CA ILE A 171 15.17 -7.32 -0.53
C ILE A 171 15.18 -7.21 1.00
N LYS A 172 16.08 -6.39 1.55
CA LYS A 172 16.18 -6.15 2.99
C LYS A 172 16.34 -4.68 3.28
N GLU A 173 15.85 -4.25 4.44
CA GLU A 173 16.10 -2.90 4.94
C GLU A 173 17.62 -2.72 5.14
N VAL A 174 18.15 -1.62 4.61
CA VAL A 174 19.54 -1.23 4.74
C VAL A 174 19.63 -0.19 5.85
N VAL A 175 20.46 -0.47 6.85
CA VAL A 175 20.65 0.45 7.99
C VAL A 175 21.31 1.74 7.50
N LEU A 176 20.62 2.85 7.71
CA LEU A 176 21.10 4.19 7.39
C LEU A 176 21.97 4.74 8.53
N ALA A 177 23.09 5.36 8.17
CA ALA A 177 23.93 6.13 9.08
C ALA A 177 23.47 7.59 9.15
N ASP A 178 22.94 8.13 8.06
CA ASP A 178 22.41 9.50 7.97
C ASP A 178 21.36 9.61 6.84
N THR A 179 20.55 10.66 6.90
CA THR A 179 19.55 11.00 5.88
C THR A 179 19.49 12.50 5.70
N ILE A 180 19.79 12.96 4.48
CA ILE A 180 19.68 14.36 4.09
C ILE A 180 18.49 14.47 3.14
N ALA A 181 17.50 15.30 3.47
CA ALA A 181 16.32 15.51 2.65
C ALA A 181 15.97 17.00 2.61
N ASP A 182 16.09 17.61 1.43
CA ASP A 182 15.87 19.02 1.18
C ASP A 182 15.32 19.24 -0.24
N GLU A 183 15.27 20.50 -0.70
CA GLU A 183 14.80 20.85 -2.04
C GLU A 183 15.67 20.27 -3.17
N ALA A 184 16.94 19.94 -2.89
CA ALA A 184 17.86 19.33 -3.85
C ALA A 184 17.70 17.80 -3.93
N GLY A 185 16.90 17.20 -3.06
CA GLY A 185 16.50 15.79 -3.14
C GLY A 185 16.65 15.03 -1.83
N VAL A 186 16.89 13.72 -1.96
CA VAL A 186 17.09 12.82 -0.82
C VAL A 186 18.41 12.10 -0.98
N VAL A 187 19.26 12.11 0.05
CA VAL A 187 20.50 11.32 0.14
C VAL A 187 20.41 10.42 1.36
N LEU A 188 20.41 9.11 1.12
CA LEU A 188 20.41 8.08 2.15
C LEU A 188 21.83 7.54 2.30
N VAL A 189 22.48 7.80 3.43
CA VAL A 189 23.86 7.39 3.68
C VAL A 189 23.84 6.08 4.45
N THR A 190 24.54 5.08 3.94
CA THR A 190 24.77 3.80 4.61
C THR A 190 26.22 3.74 5.10
N LYS A 191 26.62 2.65 5.77
CA LYS A 191 28.02 2.46 6.18
C LYS A 191 29.01 2.37 5.00
N THR A 192 28.56 1.93 3.83
CA THR A 192 29.44 1.57 2.70
C THR A 192 29.25 2.41 1.44
N GLU A 193 28.07 2.99 1.28
CA GLU A 193 27.65 3.75 0.09
C GLU A 193 26.56 4.77 0.44
N SER A 194 26.22 5.66 -0.49
CA SER A 194 25.03 6.49 -0.37
C SER A 194 24.14 6.38 -1.61
N VAL A 195 22.83 6.56 -1.42
CA VAL A 195 21.85 6.57 -2.51
C VAL A 195 21.27 7.98 -2.61
N LYS A 196 21.54 8.67 -3.72
CA LYS A 196 20.97 9.98 -4.03
C LYS A 196 19.77 9.82 -4.96
N LEU A 197 18.67 10.46 -4.61
CA LEU A 197 17.47 10.62 -5.42
C LEU A 197 17.34 12.09 -5.83
N ASP A 198 17.32 12.32 -7.13
CA ASP A 198 16.98 13.62 -7.71
C ASP A 198 15.45 13.82 -7.66
N PRO A 199 14.94 14.93 -7.08
CA PRO A 199 13.51 15.10 -6.82
C PRO A 199 12.72 15.37 -8.10
N THR A 200 13.36 16.01 -9.10
CA THR A 200 12.74 16.43 -10.36
C THR A 200 12.64 15.26 -11.34
N THR A 201 13.78 14.63 -11.64
CA THR A 201 13.86 13.54 -12.62
C THR A 201 13.46 12.19 -12.01
N ARG A 202 13.43 12.09 -10.68
CA ARG A 202 13.30 10.83 -9.93
C ARG A 202 14.42 9.83 -10.24
N THR A 203 15.57 10.32 -10.70
CA THR A 203 16.75 9.49 -10.98
C THR A 203 17.42 9.10 -9.68
N MET A 204 17.81 7.83 -9.55
CA MET A 204 18.59 7.34 -8.42
C MET A 204 20.03 7.06 -8.84
N VAL A 205 20.97 7.46 -8.00
CA VAL A 205 22.41 7.17 -8.16
C VAL A 205 22.94 6.58 -6.87
N VAL A 206 23.59 5.43 -6.96
CA VAL A 206 24.32 4.81 -5.86
C VAL A 206 25.77 5.26 -5.94
N LYS A 207 26.21 6.03 -4.94
CA LYS A 207 27.58 6.51 -4.78
C LYS A 207 28.39 5.46 -4.02
N ARG A 208 29.31 4.80 -4.72
CA ARG A 208 30.23 3.79 -4.15
C ARG A 208 31.65 4.33 -4.18
N LYS A 209 32.56 3.67 -3.44
CA LYS A 209 33.98 4.04 -3.43
C LYS A 209 34.65 3.93 -4.82
N THR A 210 34.20 3.00 -5.65
CA THR A 210 34.84 2.66 -6.93
C THR A 210 34.25 3.41 -8.11
N ALA A 211 32.92 3.57 -8.14
CA ALA A 211 32.22 4.30 -9.18
C ALA A 211 30.80 4.64 -8.73
N ASP A 212 30.26 5.70 -9.31
CA ASP A 212 28.85 6.03 -9.18
C ASP A 212 28.04 5.23 -10.19
N VAL A 213 26.93 4.64 -9.73
CA VAL A 213 26.04 3.86 -10.59
C VAL A 213 24.69 4.54 -10.67
N LYS A 214 24.34 5.00 -11.86
CA LYS A 214 22.97 5.45 -12.17
C LYS A 214 22.09 4.21 -12.31
N LEU A 215 21.01 4.17 -11.54
CA LEU A 215 20.07 3.06 -11.55
C LEU A 215 19.11 3.17 -12.74
N ASP A 216 18.70 2.02 -13.29
CA ASP A 216 17.53 1.93 -14.16
C ASP A 216 16.32 2.42 -13.37
N LYS A 217 15.69 3.51 -13.82
CA LYS A 217 14.50 4.07 -13.18
C LYS A 217 13.31 3.14 -13.41
N ILE A 218 12.66 2.73 -12.32
CA ILE A 218 11.40 2.00 -12.36
C ILE A 218 10.35 2.92 -11.75
N ASP A 219 9.29 3.20 -12.49
CA ASP A 219 8.24 4.09 -12.00
C ASP A 219 7.46 3.42 -10.86
N ALA A 220 7.79 3.79 -9.63
CA ALA A 220 7.14 3.28 -8.43
C ALA A 220 5.69 3.78 -8.25
N SER A 221 5.19 4.68 -9.09
CA SER A 221 3.78 5.08 -9.11
C SER A 221 2.94 4.25 -10.09
N PHE A 222 3.60 3.54 -11.00
CA PHE A 222 2.94 2.67 -11.96
C PHE A 222 2.47 1.38 -11.27
N GLN A 223 1.19 1.04 -11.44
CA GLN A 223 0.51 -0.01 -10.69
C GLN A 223 1.20 -1.39 -10.75
N PRO A 224 1.68 -1.88 -11.90
CA PRO A 224 2.46 -3.13 -11.97
C PRO A 224 3.73 -3.12 -11.09
N HIS A 225 4.41 -1.98 -10.99
CA HIS A 225 5.60 -1.86 -10.15
C HIS A 225 5.25 -1.75 -8.67
N LEU A 226 4.15 -1.05 -8.32
CA LEU A 226 3.61 -1.08 -6.96
C LEU A 226 3.24 -2.51 -6.55
N ALA A 227 2.59 -3.27 -7.43
CA ALA A 227 2.26 -4.67 -7.18
C ALA A 227 3.52 -5.51 -6.91
N MET A 228 4.60 -5.32 -7.68
CA MET A 228 5.90 -5.96 -7.40
C MET A 228 6.41 -5.61 -6.00
N VAL A 229 6.36 -4.33 -5.59
CA VAL A 229 6.80 -3.89 -4.25
C VAL A 229 5.96 -4.53 -3.14
N PHE A 230 4.64 -4.57 -3.29
CA PHE A 230 3.75 -5.09 -2.24
C PHE A 230 3.68 -6.63 -2.17
N ARG A 231 4.00 -7.33 -3.26
CA ARG A 231 3.75 -8.79 -3.36
C ARG A 231 5.00 -9.63 -3.51
N GLU A 232 6.03 -9.08 -4.13
CA GLU A 232 7.18 -9.85 -4.57
C GLU A 232 8.47 -9.46 -3.85
N PHE A 233 8.50 -8.31 -3.19
CA PHE A 233 9.69 -7.87 -2.45
C PHE A 233 9.74 -8.44 -1.02
N GLY A 234 8.59 -8.81 -0.44
CA GLY A 234 8.54 -9.42 0.90
C GLY A 234 8.82 -8.44 2.05
N ILE A 235 8.60 -7.15 1.84
CA ILE A 235 8.83 -6.11 2.87
C ILE A 235 7.61 -5.84 3.77
N TYR A 236 6.42 -6.32 3.37
CA TYR A 236 5.18 -6.14 4.12
C TYR A 236 4.71 -7.46 4.73
N PRO A 237 4.08 -7.44 5.92
CA PRO A 237 3.62 -8.67 6.57
C PRO A 237 2.58 -9.41 5.72
N SER A 238 2.79 -10.72 5.52
CA SER A 238 1.83 -11.59 4.83
C SER A 238 0.45 -11.55 5.48
N GLY A 239 -0.60 -11.66 4.66
CA GLY A 239 -1.99 -11.65 5.13
C GLY A 239 -2.53 -10.28 5.54
N THR A 240 -1.74 -9.21 5.41
CA THR A 240 -2.20 -7.83 5.61
C THR A 240 -2.55 -7.10 4.32
N ILE A 241 -2.21 -7.68 3.17
CA ILE A 241 -2.52 -7.16 1.84
C ILE A 241 -3.21 -8.28 1.05
N PRO A 242 -4.39 -8.06 0.45
CA PRO A 242 -5.16 -9.12 -0.20
C PRO A 242 -4.41 -9.93 -1.25
N CYS A 243 -3.66 -9.23 -2.10
CA CYS A 243 -2.90 -9.80 -3.20
C CYS A 243 -1.43 -10.08 -2.82
N GLY A 244 -1.05 -9.88 -1.55
CA GLY A 244 0.30 -10.15 -1.04
C GLY A 244 0.53 -11.65 -0.85
N LYS A 245 1.78 -12.09 -0.95
CA LYS A 245 2.19 -13.45 -0.57
C LYS A 245 2.31 -13.59 0.94
#